data_AF-A0A520JRZ9-F1
#
_entry.id   AF-A0A520JRZ9-F1
#
_cell.length_a   1.000
_cell.length_b   1.000
_cell.length_c   1.000
_cell.angle_alpha   90.00
_cell.angle_beta   90.00
_cell.angle_gamma   90.00
#
_symmetry.space_group_name_H-M   'P 1'
#
loop_
_entity.id
_entity.type
_entity.pdbx_description
1 polymer ?
#
loop_
_entity_poly.entity_id
_entity_poly.type
_entity_poly.pdbx_seq_one_letter_code
_entity_poly.pdbx_strand_id
1 'polypeptide(L)' 'MLIAPLDAFTAVYHRASGITHLLTEPAPQILAILEQAAVSLDTLLGRLGQDYELTDGTPAALAARLEELVEAGLVERL' A
#
# COMPACT_ATOMS: atom_id res chain seq x y z
N MET A 1 -10.82 12.43 26.37
CA MET A 1 -11.01 11.46 25.28
C MET A 1 -11.42 12.24 24.04
N LEU A 2 -10.65 12.16 22.96
CA LEU A 2 -10.95 12.82 21.69
C LEU A 2 -11.36 11.75 20.67
N ILE A 3 -12.47 11.96 19.98
CA ILE A 3 -12.96 11.11 18.88
C ILE A 3 -13.11 12.03 17.68
N ALA A 4 -12.40 11.72 16.59
CA ALA A 4 -12.46 12.48 15.34
C ALA A 4 -12.41 11.51 14.14
N PRO A 5 -12.98 11.89 12.98
CA PRO A 5 -12.78 11.17 11.73
C PRO A 5 -11.29 11.08 11.39
N LEU A 6 -10.90 9.96 10.77
CA LEU A 6 -9.52 9.78 10.29
C LEU A 6 -9.34 10.21 8.83
N ASP A 7 -10.41 10.68 8.18
CA ASP A 7 -10.48 11.19 6.81
C ASP A 7 -9.66 10.36 5.79
N ALA A 8 -8.39 10.70 5.55
CA ALA A 8 -7.53 10.10 4.54
C ALA A 8 -7.02 8.68 4.87
N PHE A 9 -7.27 8.14 6.07
CA PHE A 9 -6.81 6.80 6.43
C PHE A 9 -7.78 5.69 6.04
N THR A 10 -7.23 4.62 5.47
CA THR A 10 -7.90 3.33 5.29
C THR A 10 -7.45 2.35 6.36
N ALA A 11 -8.39 1.73 7.06
CA ALA A 11 -8.10 0.65 8.00
C ALA A 11 -7.99 -0.70 7.26
N VAL A 12 -6.83 -1.34 7.34
CA VAL A 12 -6.55 -2.65 6.75
C VAL A 12 -6.33 -3.67 7.87
N TYR A 13 -7.20 -4.67 7.94
CA TYR A 13 -7.03 -5.77 8.89
C TYR A 13 -6.11 -6.84 8.31
N HIS A 14 -4.92 -6.99 8.89
CA HIS A 14 -3.95 -8.00 8.50
C HIS A 14 -4.24 -9.31 9.25
N ARG A 15 -4.91 -10.26 8.58
CA ARG A 15 -5.40 -11.49 9.22
C ARG A 15 -4.29 -12.36 9.81
N ALA A 16 -3.12 -12.43 9.19
CA ALA A 16 -2.03 -13.31 9.66
C ALA A 16 -1.43 -12.83 10.99
N SER A 17 -1.32 -11.51 11.19
CA SER A 17 -0.83 -10.92 12.44
C SER A 17 -1.93 -10.60 13.46
N GLY A 18 -3.18 -10.44 13.01
CA GLY A 18 -4.29 -9.95 13.83
C GLY A 18 -4.27 -8.44 14.10
N ILE A 19 -3.40 -7.68 13.43
CA ILE A 19 -3.24 -6.23 13.60
C ILE A 19 -4.09 -5.46 12.59
N THR A 20 -4.70 -4.34 13.02
CA THR A 20 -5.31 -3.36 12.12
C THR A 20 -4.31 -2.24 11.83
N HIS A 21 -3.93 -2.09 10.56
CA HIS A 21 -3.04 -1.04 10.08
C HIS A 21 -3.86 0.13 9.57
N LEU A 22 -3.48 1.36 9.93
CA LEU A 22 -4.05 2.57 9.35
C LEU A 22 -3.10 3.09 8.27
N LEU A 23 -3.55 3.08 7.02
CA LEU A 23 -2.73 3.37 5.85
C LEU A 23 -3.27 4.58 5.09
N THR A 24 -2.37 5.38 4.55
CA THR A 24 -2.69 6.43 3.58
C THR A 24 -2.30 5.98 2.18
N GLU A 25 -2.81 6.67 1.16
CA GLU A 25 -2.41 6.44 -0.22
C GLU A 25 -0.88 6.58 -0.39
N PRO A 26 -0.25 5.79 -1.28
CA PRO A 26 -0.84 4.76 -2.14
C PRO A 26 -0.86 3.34 -1.53
N ALA A 27 -0.65 3.17 -0.22
CA ALA A 27 -0.46 1.84 0.36
C ALA A 27 -1.69 0.90 0.18
N PRO A 28 -2.94 1.32 0.42
CA PRO A 28 -4.11 0.49 0.12
C PRO A 28 -4.17 0.05 -1.36
N GLN A 29 -3.80 0.93 -2.28
CA GLN A 29 -3.79 0.66 -3.72
C GLN A 29 -2.73 -0.36 -4.10
N ILE A 30 -1.54 -0.27 -3.49
CA ILE A 30 -0.48 -1.28 -3.65
C ILE A 30 -0.99 -2.66 -3.21
N LEU A 31 -1.60 -2.75 -2.02
CA LEU A 31 -2.11 -4.02 -1.50
C LEU A 31 -3.21 -4.60 -2.40
N ALA A 32 -4.12 -3.77 -2.90
CA ALA A 32 -5.19 -4.21 -3.80
C ALA A 32 -4.66 -4.82 -5.12
N ILE A 33 -3.58 -4.27 -5.68
CA ILE A 33 -2.94 -4.83 -6.89
C ILE A 33 -2.22 -6.14 -6.55
N LEU A 34 -1.48 -6.19 -5.44
CA LEU A 34 -0.69 -7.35 -5.04
C LEU A 34 -1.55 -8.53 -4.57
N GLU A 35 -2.76 -8.29 -4.06
CA GLU A 35 -3.73 -9.34 -3.74
C GLU A 35 -4.15 -10.14 -4.99
N GLN A 36 -4.13 -9.52 -6.16
CA GLN A 36 -4.50 -10.19 -7.42
C GLN A 36 -3.37 -11.06 -7.98
N ALA A 37 -2.12 -10.58 -7.89
CA ALA A 37 -0.94 -11.29 -8.34
C ALA A 37 0.35 -10.62 -7.85
N ALA A 38 1.39 -11.42 -7.61
CA ALA A 38 2.75 -10.91 -7.52
C ALA A 38 3.19 -10.32 -8.86
N VAL A 39 3.77 -9.11 -8.83
CA VAL A 39 4.19 -8.36 -10.02
C VAL A 39 5.54 -7.69 -9.81
N SER A 40 6.24 -7.36 -10.90
CA SER A 40 7.46 -6.56 -10.83
C SER A 40 7.16 -5.11 -10.42
N LEU A 41 8.19 -4.40 -9.93
CA LEU A 41 8.09 -2.99 -9.57
C LEU A 41 7.57 -2.12 -10.73
N ASP A 42 8.09 -2.34 -11.95
CA ASP A 42 7.66 -1.58 -13.14
C ASP A 42 6.20 -1.87 -13.50
N THR A 43 5.77 -3.13 -13.37
CA THR A 43 4.37 -3.51 -13.62
C THR A 43 3.44 -2.88 -12.58
N LEU A 44 3.84 -2.88 -11.31
CA LEU A 44 3.09 -2.25 -10.23
C LEU A 44 2.97 -0.75 -10.46
N LEU A 45 4.07 -0.07 -10.78
CA LEU A 45 4.06 1.36 -11.08
C LEU A 45 3.14 1.69 -12.27
N GLY A 46 3.23 0.88 -13.34
CA GLY A 46 2.37 1.01 -14.51
C GLY A 46 0.88 0.87 -14.16
N ARG A 47 0.49 -0.16 -13.40
CA ARG A 47 -0.90 -0.36 -12.96
C ARG A 47 -1.38 0.78 -12.07
N LEU A 48 -0.56 1.17 -11.10
CA LEU A 48 -0.90 2.28 -10.21
C LEU A 48 -1.17 3.57 -10.99
N GLY A 49 -0.36 3.89 -12.00
CA GLY A 49 -0.57 5.07 -12.84
C GLY A 49 -1.72 4.97 -13.85
N GLN A 50 -2.24 3.76 -14.13
CA GLN A 50 -3.44 3.57 -14.96
C GLN A 50 -4.72 3.65 -14.12
N ASP A 51 -4.72 3.00 -12.96
CA ASP A 51 -5.92 2.81 -12.15
C ASP A 51 -6.12 3.93 -11.11
N TYR A 52 -5.06 4.69 -10.78
CA TYR A 52 -5.07 5.71 -9.74
C TYR A 52 -4.32 6.99 -10.17
N GLU A 53 -4.80 8.14 -9.71
CA GLU A 53 -4.14 9.43 -9.91
C GLU A 53 -3.08 9.67 -8.82
N LEU A 54 -1.86 9.16 -9.04
CA LEU A 54 -0.77 9.32 -8.09
C LEU A 54 -0.14 10.71 -8.19
N THR A 55 -0.21 11.48 -7.11
CA THR A 55 0.34 12.85 -7.06
C THR A 55 1.88 12.89 -7.11
N ASP A 56 2.55 11.85 -6.57
CA ASP A 56 4.03 11.75 -6.47
C ASP A 56 4.56 10.35 -6.84
N GLY A 57 3.95 9.72 -7.85
CA GLY A 57 4.23 8.34 -8.29
C GLY A 57 5.59 8.15 -8.98
N THR A 58 6.71 8.33 -8.27
CA THR A 58 8.05 8.00 -8.78
C THR A 58 8.42 6.55 -8.46
N PRO A 59 9.26 5.88 -9.30
CA PRO A 59 9.77 4.54 -8.98
C PRO A 59 10.48 4.44 -7.63
N ALA A 60 11.23 5.48 -7.25
CA ALA A 60 11.95 5.53 -5.98
C ALA A 60 11.00 5.64 -4.79
N ALA A 61 9.98 6.50 -4.89
CA ALA A 61 8.95 6.62 -3.85
C ALA A 61 8.17 5.30 -3.68
N LEU A 62 7.83 4.63 -4.79
CA LEU A 62 7.16 3.33 -4.74
C LEU A 62 8.04 2.26 -4.08
N ALA A 63 9.33 2.20 -4.43
CA ALA A 63 10.27 1.26 -3.82
C ALA A 63 10.38 1.47 -2.30
N ALA A 64 10.50 2.73 -1.84
CA ALA A 64 10.53 3.05 -0.42
C ALA A 64 9.21 2.66 0.29
N ARG A 65 8.06 2.92 -0.33
CA ARG A 65 6.76 2.48 0.22
C ARG A 65 6.66 0.95 0.33
N LEU A 66 7.18 0.21 -0.65
CA LEU A 66 7.22 -1.25 -0.59
C LEU A 66 8.14 -1.75 0.52
N GLU A 67 9.27 -1.11 0.76
CA GLU A 67 10.16 -1.44 1.87
C GLU A 67 9.46 -1.32 3.22
N GLU A 68 8.72 -0.23 3.44
CA GLU A 68 7.92 -0.04 4.66
C GLU A 68 6.81 -1.09 4.80
N LEU A 69 6.15 -1.46 3.70
CA LEU A 69 5.13 -2.51 3.74
C LEU A 69 5.72 -3.90 4.02
N VAL A 70 6.93 -4.17 3.52
CA VAL A 70 7.68 -5.40 3.83
C VAL A 70 8.10 -5.42 5.31
N GLU A 71 8.61 -4.30 5.84
CA GLU A 71 8.96 -4.18 7.25
C GLU A 71 7.73 -4.37 8.16
N ALA A 72 6.56 -3.86 7.73
CA ALA A 72 5.28 -4.07 8.41
C ALA A 72 4.72 -5.50 8.26
N GLY A 73 5.34 -6.35 7.44
CA GLY A 73 4.89 -7.71 7.15
C GLY A 73 3.59 -7.76 6.32
N LEU A 74 3.25 -6.69 5.61
CA LEU A 74 2.06 -6.61 4.75
C LEU A 74 2.33 -7.07 3.31
N VAL A 75 3.59 -7.07 2.90
CA VAL A 75 4.06 -7.48 1.57
C VAL A 75 5.32 -8.32 1.72
N GLU A 76 5.56 -9.24 0.80
CA GLU A 76 6.76 -10.07 0.75
C GLU A 76 7.49 -9.88 -0.59
N ARG A 77 8.82 -10.09 -0.58
CA ARG A 77 9.64 -10.13 -1.81
C ARG A 77 9.79 -11.58 -2.25
N LEU A 78 9.55 -11.83 -3.54
CA LEU A 78 9.73 -13.14 -4.18
C LEU A 78 11.05 -13.22 -4.94
#